data_AF-A0A959JUD0-F1
#
_entry.id   AF-A0A959JUD0-F1
#
_cell.length_a   1.000
_cell.length_b   1.000
_cell.length_c   1.000
_cell.angle_alpha   90.00
_cell.angle_beta   90.00
_cell.angle_gamma   90.00
#
_symmetry.space_group_name_H-M   'P 1'
#
loop_
_entity.id
_entity.type
_entity.pdbx_description
1 polymer ?
#
loop_
_entity_poly.entity_id
_entity_poly.type
_entity_poly.pdbx_seq_one_letter_code
_entity_poly.pdbx_strand_id
1 'polypeptide(L)'
;ECLSNALVINGDGSNISLLEEEGLSRMDAFLALTPNSETNIIASLTAKNHGVFKTIAQVENREYTFISQDIGVDTLINKKLIAANNIFRFVRKGRVEAITSLHGVDAEVIEFVIHKENRLTKKPLRDLKFPKTALVGGVIRGEESLIPTGDFQFQVDDKVIIFALPEAIGKIEQYFR
;
A
#
# COMPACT_ATOMS: atom_id res chain seq x y z
N GLU A 1 -6.18 7.10 -29.92
CA GLU A 1 -4.86 7.76 -29.77
C GLU A 1 -3.80 6.83 -30.34
N CYS A 2 -2.80 7.35 -31.05
CA CYS A 2 -1.70 6.54 -31.59
C CYS A 2 -0.49 6.73 -30.66
N LEU A 3 0.00 5.64 -30.06
CA LEU A 3 1.16 5.68 -29.16
C LEU A 3 2.44 5.74 -30.01
N SER A 4 3.05 6.91 -30.12
CA SER A 4 4.23 7.13 -30.98
C SER A 4 5.50 6.41 -30.51
N ASN A 5 5.56 6.04 -29.24
CA ASN A 5 6.72 5.41 -28.60
C ASN A 5 6.37 4.03 -27.98
N ALA A 6 5.42 3.31 -28.58
CA ALA A 6 5.06 1.96 -28.14
C ALA A 6 4.89 1.03 -29.34
N LEU A 7 5.41 -0.19 -29.21
CA LEU A 7 5.06 -1.28 -30.11
C LEU A 7 3.69 -1.83 -29.71
N VAL A 8 2.74 -1.80 -30.63
CA VAL A 8 1.40 -2.35 -30.42
C VAL A 8 1.27 -3.63 -31.22
N ILE A 9 1.06 -4.73 -30.51
CA ILE A 9 0.94 -6.07 -31.09
C ILE A 9 -0.50 -6.50 -30.95
N ASN A 10 -1.13 -6.86 -32.07
CA ASN A 10 -2.47 -7.42 -32.05
C ASN A 10 -2.39 -8.93 -31.87
N GLY A 11 -2.64 -9.39 -30.65
CA GLY A 11 -2.70 -10.81 -30.33
C GLY A 11 -3.28 -11.06 -28.95
N ASP A 12 -3.42 -12.34 -28.61
CA ASP A 12 -3.93 -12.75 -27.30
C ASP A 12 -2.79 -12.72 -26.27
N GLY A 13 -2.90 -11.85 -25.26
CA GLY A 13 -1.92 -11.75 -24.18
C GLY A 13 -1.87 -12.97 -23.25
N SER A 14 -2.77 -13.94 -23.42
CA SER A 14 -2.69 -15.26 -22.78
C SER A 14 -1.94 -16.30 -23.62
N ASN A 15 -1.66 -16.00 -24.90
CA ASN A 15 -0.88 -16.86 -25.77
C ASN A 15 0.61 -16.70 -25.45
N ILE A 16 1.14 -17.69 -24.73
CA ILE A 16 2.52 -17.73 -24.26
C ILE A 16 3.51 -17.73 -25.43
N SER A 17 3.25 -18.50 -26.48
CA SER A 17 4.15 -18.60 -27.63
C SER A 17 4.29 -17.26 -28.34
N LEU A 18 3.21 -16.48 -28.44
CA LEU A 18 3.27 -15.11 -28.97
C LEU A 18 4.16 -14.22 -28.10
N LEU A 19 4.00 -14.29 -26.77
CA LEU A 19 4.82 -13.48 -25.87
C LEU A 19 6.30 -13.86 -25.95
N GLU A 20 6.61 -15.15 -26.06
CA GLU A 20 7.97 -15.66 -26.25
C GLU A 20 8.61 -15.16 -27.55
N GLU A 21 7.87 -15.22 -28.67
CA GLU A 21 8.28 -14.69 -29.98
C GLU A 21 8.63 -13.19 -29.90
N GLU A 22 7.88 -12.44 -29.09
CA GLU A 22 8.08 -11.02 -28.84
C GLU A 22 9.11 -10.71 -27.73
N GLY A 23 9.88 -11.71 -27.31
CA GLY A 23 11.03 -11.53 -26.44
C GLY A 23 10.70 -11.41 -24.96
N LEU A 24 9.64 -12.07 -24.48
CA LEU A 24 9.23 -12.09 -23.06
C LEU A 24 10.40 -12.25 -22.09
N SER A 25 11.33 -13.18 -22.36
CA SER A 25 12.49 -13.46 -21.50
C SER A 25 13.51 -12.32 -21.37
N ARG A 26 13.44 -11.32 -22.25
CA ARG A 26 14.31 -10.14 -22.22
C ARG A 26 13.64 -8.93 -21.55
N MET A 27 12.40 -9.07 -21.13
CA MET A 27 11.65 -7.98 -20.49
C MET A 27 12.03 -7.86 -19.01
N ASP A 28 12.21 -6.62 -18.56
CA ASP A 28 12.46 -6.35 -17.14
C ASP A 28 11.19 -6.54 -16.29
N ALA A 29 10.03 -6.26 -16.89
CA ALA A 29 8.73 -6.38 -16.23
C ALA A 29 7.62 -6.85 -17.17
N PHE A 30 6.68 -7.61 -16.63
CA PHE A 30 5.47 -8.06 -17.31
C PHE A 30 4.22 -7.66 -16.53
N LEU A 31 3.28 -6.99 -17.21
CA LEU A 31 2.05 -6.49 -16.62
C LEU A 31 0.83 -7.15 -17.29
N ALA A 32 0.07 -7.93 -16.54
CA ALA A 32 -1.18 -8.53 -17.01
C ALA A 32 -2.39 -7.78 -16.42
N LEU A 33 -3.02 -6.96 -17.26
CA LEU A 33 -4.04 -5.97 -16.84
C LEU A 33 -5.41 -6.21 -17.49
N THR A 34 -5.68 -7.43 -17.94
CA THR A 34 -6.98 -7.78 -18.55
C THR A 34 -8.11 -7.72 -17.50
N PRO A 35 -9.38 -7.70 -17.92
CA PRO A 35 -10.51 -7.83 -16.99
C PRO A 35 -10.57 -9.19 -16.27
N ASN A 36 -9.89 -10.23 -16.77
CA ASN A 36 -9.91 -11.56 -16.18
C ASN A 36 -8.72 -11.77 -15.22
N SER A 37 -9.01 -11.95 -13.93
CA SER A 37 -7.99 -12.17 -12.91
C SER A 37 -7.22 -13.48 -13.12
N GLU A 38 -7.88 -14.57 -13.52
CA GLU A 38 -7.23 -15.87 -13.76
C GLU A 38 -6.22 -15.78 -14.90
N THR A 39 -6.62 -15.16 -16.01
CA THR A 39 -5.73 -14.89 -17.14
C THR A 39 -4.50 -14.09 -16.70
N ASN A 40 -4.71 -13.05 -15.87
CA ASN A 40 -3.61 -12.22 -15.41
C ASN A 40 -2.63 -12.98 -14.50
N ILE A 41 -3.15 -13.84 -13.62
CA ILE A 41 -2.35 -14.69 -12.74
C ILE A 41 -1.53 -15.68 -13.57
N ILE A 42 -2.18 -16.43 -14.46
CA ILE A 42 -1.51 -17.45 -15.29
C ILE A 42 -0.45 -16.82 -16.20
N ALA A 43 -0.77 -15.70 -16.86
CA ALA A 43 0.17 -15.00 -17.72
C ALA A 43 1.38 -14.48 -16.92
N SER A 44 1.15 -13.92 -15.73
CA SER A 44 2.22 -13.41 -14.86
C SER A 44 3.11 -14.53 -14.34
N LEU A 45 2.55 -15.65 -13.92
CA LEU A 45 3.33 -16.82 -13.50
C LEU A 45 4.15 -17.39 -14.65
N THR A 46 3.56 -17.44 -15.85
CA THR A 46 4.28 -17.87 -17.04
C THR A 46 5.45 -16.94 -17.33
N ALA A 47 5.23 -15.62 -17.33
CA ALA A 47 6.30 -14.64 -17.53
C ALA A 47 7.41 -14.80 -16.49
N LYS A 48 7.05 -15.03 -15.21
CA LYS A 48 8.02 -15.28 -14.13
C LYS A 48 8.87 -16.53 -14.41
N ASN A 49 8.23 -17.61 -14.84
CA ASN A 49 8.93 -18.85 -15.21
C ASN A 49 9.86 -18.69 -16.41
N HIS A 50 9.59 -17.72 -17.29
CA HIS A 50 10.44 -17.36 -18.44
C HIS A 50 11.56 -16.37 -18.10
N GLY A 51 11.77 -16.07 -16.82
CA GLY A 51 12.89 -15.27 -16.34
C GLY A 51 12.63 -13.77 -16.26
N VAL A 52 11.38 -13.32 -16.46
CA VAL A 52 11.03 -11.90 -16.25
C VAL A 52 11.28 -11.54 -14.79
N PHE A 53 12.04 -10.48 -14.56
CA PHE A 53 12.45 -10.08 -13.22
C PHE A 53 11.24 -9.69 -12.35
N LYS A 54 10.31 -8.90 -12.89
CA LYS A 54 9.14 -8.39 -12.16
C LYS A 54 7.81 -8.70 -12.85
N THR A 55 6.85 -9.27 -12.14
CA THR A 55 5.50 -9.51 -12.67
C THR A 55 4.43 -8.79 -11.86
N ILE A 56 3.45 -8.21 -12.56
CA ILE A 56 2.35 -7.46 -11.96
C ILE A 56 1.03 -7.94 -12.56
N ALA A 57 0.14 -8.44 -11.71
CA ALA A 57 -1.18 -8.91 -12.15
C ALA A 57 -2.30 -8.04 -11.56
N GLN A 58 -3.26 -7.65 -12.39
CA GLN A 58 -4.51 -7.08 -11.89
C GLN A 58 -5.44 -8.20 -11.40
N VAL A 59 -5.75 -8.21 -10.10
CA VAL A 59 -6.58 -9.24 -9.45
C VAL A 59 -7.64 -8.58 -8.59
N GLU A 60 -8.91 -8.85 -8.88
CA GLU A 60 -10.04 -8.22 -8.18
C GLU A 60 -10.63 -9.08 -7.06
N ASN A 61 -10.57 -10.40 -7.17
CA ASN A 61 -11.09 -11.31 -6.15
C ASN A 61 -10.11 -11.39 -4.97
N ARG A 62 -10.62 -11.16 -3.75
CA ARG A 62 -9.85 -11.29 -2.51
C ARG A 62 -9.32 -12.71 -2.31
N GLU A 63 -10.09 -13.72 -2.67
CA GLU A 63 -9.70 -15.14 -2.51
C GLU A 63 -8.42 -15.44 -3.30
N TYR A 64 -8.31 -14.88 -4.51
CA TYR A 64 -7.12 -15.03 -5.34
C TYR A 64 -5.95 -14.16 -4.89
N THR A 65 -6.19 -13.09 -4.11
CA THR A 65 -5.13 -12.17 -3.71
C THR A 65 -4.09 -12.85 -2.82
N PHE A 66 -4.54 -13.62 -1.81
CA PHE A 66 -3.62 -14.35 -0.93
C PHE A 66 -2.88 -15.46 -1.66
N ILE A 67 -3.61 -16.28 -2.42
CA ILE A 67 -3.04 -17.44 -3.12
C ILE A 67 -2.04 -17.00 -4.20
N SER A 68 -2.33 -15.92 -4.95
CA SER A 68 -1.50 -15.52 -6.09
C SER A 68 -0.11 -15.01 -5.70
N GLN A 69 0.02 -14.37 -4.53
CA GLN A 69 1.33 -13.97 -4.01
C GLN A 69 2.16 -15.18 -3.61
N ASP A 70 1.54 -16.15 -2.93
CA ASP A 70 2.23 -17.36 -2.45
C ASP A 70 2.74 -18.24 -3.61
N ILE A 71 2.02 -18.24 -4.74
CA ILE A 71 2.40 -19.04 -5.93
C ILE A 71 3.37 -18.32 -6.88
N GLY A 72 3.81 -17.09 -6.58
CA GLY A 72 4.96 -16.46 -7.25
C GLY A 72 4.68 -15.22 -8.11
N VAL A 73 3.50 -14.59 -8.02
CA VAL A 73 3.27 -13.27 -8.64
C VAL A 73 3.84 -12.19 -7.75
N ASP A 74 4.76 -11.35 -8.26
CA ASP A 74 5.50 -10.40 -7.40
C ASP A 74 4.62 -9.27 -6.85
N THR A 75 3.60 -8.83 -7.60
CA THR A 75 2.74 -7.71 -7.20
C THR A 75 1.33 -7.87 -7.75
N LEU A 76 0.35 -7.60 -6.89
CA LEU A 76 -1.06 -7.63 -7.25
C LEU A 76 -1.66 -6.23 -7.17
N ILE A 77 -2.47 -5.89 -8.16
CA ILE A 77 -3.24 -4.64 -8.19
C ILE A 77 -4.72 -4.98 -8.10
N ASN A 78 -5.37 -4.54 -7.01
CA ASN A 78 -6.81 -4.64 -6.85
C ASN A 78 -7.47 -3.27 -6.99
N LYS A 79 -8.01 -2.97 -8.18
CA LYS A 79 -8.64 -1.68 -8.48
C LYS A 79 -9.84 -1.36 -7.60
N LYS A 80 -10.62 -2.39 -7.21
CA LYS A 80 -11.79 -2.24 -6.33
C LYS A 80 -11.35 -1.82 -4.92
N LEU A 81 -10.29 -2.42 -4.41
CA LEU A 81 -9.72 -2.06 -3.11
C LEU A 81 -9.15 -0.63 -3.12
N ILE A 82 -8.41 -0.28 -4.17
CA ILE A 82 -7.87 1.09 -4.34
C ILE A 82 -9.00 2.12 -4.38
N ALA A 83 -10.06 1.85 -5.15
CA ALA A 83 -11.23 2.73 -5.21
C ALA A 83 -11.95 2.82 -3.85
N ALA A 84 -12.17 1.69 -3.17
CA ALA A 84 -12.78 1.66 -1.85
C ALA A 84 -11.96 2.46 -0.84
N ASN A 85 -10.63 2.29 -0.80
CA ASN A 85 -9.74 3.04 0.08
C ASN A 85 -9.79 4.56 -0.19
N ASN A 86 -9.88 4.97 -1.46
CA ASN A 86 -10.09 6.37 -1.81
C ASN A 86 -11.43 6.88 -1.29
N ILE A 87 -12.53 6.14 -1.48
CA ILE A 87 -13.85 6.51 -0.96
C ILE A 87 -13.84 6.60 0.58
N PHE A 88 -13.28 5.59 1.26
CA PHE A 88 -13.18 5.55 2.72
C PHE A 88 -12.43 6.76 3.28
N ARG A 89 -11.38 7.22 2.60
CA ARG A 89 -10.65 8.45 2.96
C ARG A 89 -11.55 9.68 2.98
N PHE A 90 -12.46 9.81 2.02
CA PHE A 90 -13.39 10.95 1.94
C PHE A 90 -14.59 10.83 2.89
N VAL A 91 -15.09 9.62 3.12
CA VAL A 91 -16.30 9.39 3.95
C VAL A 91 -16.00 9.48 5.45
N ARG A 92 -14.80 9.10 5.88
CA ARG A 92 -14.44 9.08 7.30
C ARG A 92 -14.18 10.51 7.80
N LYS A 93 -15.24 11.20 8.22
CA LYS A 93 -15.17 12.47 8.96
C LYS A 93 -14.47 12.25 10.31
N GLY A 94 -13.22 12.68 10.42
CA GLY A 94 -12.41 12.63 11.64
C GLY A 94 -10.97 13.07 11.36
N ARG A 95 -10.20 13.44 12.39
CA ARG A 95 -8.81 13.97 12.32
C ARG A 95 -7.75 12.94 11.84
N VAL A 96 -8.15 12.00 11.00
CA VAL A 96 -7.32 10.93 10.46
C VAL A 96 -7.22 11.17 8.95
N GLU A 97 -6.04 11.60 8.47
CA GLU A 97 -5.89 11.99 7.06
C GLU A 97 -5.71 10.77 6.13
N ALA A 98 -5.12 9.68 6.62
CA ALA A 98 -4.97 8.46 5.85
C ALA A 98 -4.90 7.23 6.75
N ILE A 99 -5.56 6.14 6.31
CA ILE A 99 -5.36 4.79 6.82
C ILE A 99 -5.00 3.91 5.64
N THR A 100 -3.93 3.15 5.76
CA THR A 100 -3.56 2.12 4.79
C THR A 100 -3.26 0.83 5.54
N SER A 101 -3.93 -0.25 5.17
CA SER A 101 -3.63 -1.60 5.64
C SER A 101 -2.32 -2.09 5.02
N LEU A 102 -1.42 -2.65 5.83
CA LEU A 102 -0.24 -3.34 5.31
C LEU A 102 -0.66 -4.71 4.78
N HIS A 103 -0.30 -5.01 3.53
CA HIS A 103 -0.61 -6.31 2.93
C HIS A 103 0.23 -7.40 3.63
N GLY A 104 -0.42 -8.45 4.12
CA GLY A 104 0.23 -9.59 4.80
C GLY A 104 0.40 -9.45 6.32
N VAL A 105 -0.01 -8.33 6.93
CA VAL A 105 0.04 -8.12 8.40
C VAL A 105 -1.29 -7.55 8.87
N ASP A 106 -1.80 -8.00 10.02
CA ASP A 106 -3.00 -7.44 10.66
C ASP A 106 -2.71 -6.10 11.37
N ALA A 107 -2.10 -5.16 10.63
CA ALA A 107 -1.70 -3.85 11.12
C ALA A 107 -2.06 -2.74 10.11
N GLU A 108 -2.48 -1.61 10.65
CA GLU A 108 -2.85 -0.41 9.92
C GLU A 108 -1.80 0.68 10.12
N VAL A 109 -1.47 1.39 9.04
CA VAL A 109 -0.71 2.65 9.07
C VAL A 109 -1.69 3.80 9.09
N ILE A 110 -1.57 4.66 10.08
CA ILE A 110 -2.48 5.78 10.31
C ILE A 110 -1.69 7.07 10.38
N GLU A 111 -2.11 8.06 9.59
CA GLU A 111 -1.61 9.43 9.64
C GLU A 111 -2.55 10.31 10.46
N PHE A 112 -2.01 10.94 11.50
CA PHE A 112 -2.71 11.92 12.33
C PHE A 112 -2.02 13.28 12.28
N VAL A 113 -2.80 14.36 12.27
CA VAL A 113 -2.29 15.73 12.38
C VAL A 113 -2.61 16.30 13.76
N ILE A 114 -1.60 16.91 14.38
CA ILE A 114 -1.77 17.61 15.67
C ILE A 114 -2.28 19.02 15.42
N HIS A 115 -3.60 19.20 15.39
CA HIS A 115 -4.20 20.52 15.08
C HIS A 115 -4.12 21.57 16.20
N LYS A 116 -3.85 21.15 17.43
CA LYS A 116 -3.77 22.03 18.61
C LYS A 116 -2.93 21.39 19.68
N GLU A 117 -2.48 22.19 20.64
CA GLU A 117 -1.88 21.65 21.85
C GLU A 117 -2.83 20.68 22.54
N ASN A 118 -2.35 19.45 22.75
CA ASN A 118 -3.13 18.37 23.33
C ASN A 118 -2.23 17.54 24.26
N ARG A 119 -2.63 16.31 24.56
CA ARG A 119 -1.84 15.46 25.46
C ARG A 119 -0.47 15.09 24.86
N LEU A 120 -0.35 15.03 23.53
CA LEU A 120 0.87 14.67 22.81
C LEU A 120 1.93 15.77 22.85
N THR A 121 1.53 17.05 22.77
CA THR A 121 2.48 18.17 22.75
C THR A 121 3.02 18.55 24.14
N LYS A 122 2.50 17.94 25.20
CA LYS A 122 2.83 18.30 26.60
C LYS A 122 3.99 17.54 27.19
N LYS A 123 4.34 16.38 26.63
CA LYS A 123 5.38 15.50 27.16
C LYS A 123 6.14 14.80 26.03
N PRO A 124 7.39 14.38 26.27
CA PRO A 124 8.14 13.56 25.33
C PRO A 124 7.44 12.22 25.07
N LEU A 125 7.68 11.63 23.89
CA LEU A 125 7.04 10.38 23.46
C LEU A 125 7.14 9.26 24.50
N ARG A 126 8.27 9.11 25.20
CA ARG A 126 8.47 8.10 26.25
C ARG A 126 7.47 8.19 27.42
N ASP A 127 6.95 9.39 27.68
CA ASP A 127 6.06 9.68 28.82
C ASP A 127 4.57 9.67 28.43
N LEU A 128 4.31 9.70 27.12
CA LEU A 128 2.99 9.46 26.55
C LEU A 128 2.79 7.95 26.60
N LYS A 129 1.96 7.45 27.52
CA LYS A 129 1.69 6.01 27.74
C LYS A 129 1.01 5.35 26.52
N PHE A 130 1.70 5.31 25.39
CA PHE A 130 1.21 4.83 24.12
C PHE A 130 0.81 3.35 24.24
N PRO A 131 -0.25 2.91 23.56
CA PRO A 131 -0.62 1.49 23.55
C PRO A 131 0.56 0.64 23.09
N LYS A 132 0.81 -0.51 23.74
CA LYS A 132 1.89 -1.45 23.33
C LYS A 132 1.69 -2.02 21.94
N THR A 133 0.46 -1.98 21.43
CA THR A 133 0.04 -2.43 20.10
C THR A 133 0.05 -1.31 19.07
N ALA A 134 0.75 -0.21 19.37
CA ALA A 134 0.92 0.94 18.50
C ALA A 134 2.36 1.46 18.54
N LEU A 135 2.90 1.84 17.40
CA LEU A 135 4.27 2.36 17.24
C LEU A 135 4.23 3.62 16.39
N VAL A 136 4.86 4.69 16.87
CA VAL A 136 5.10 5.88 16.05
C VAL A 136 6.27 5.56 15.11
N GLY A 137 5.98 5.48 13.80
CA GLY A 137 6.95 5.14 12.77
C GLY A 137 7.72 6.34 12.22
N GLY A 138 7.12 7.53 12.26
CA GLY A 138 7.73 8.74 11.73
C GLY A 138 6.88 9.97 12.02
N VAL A 139 7.50 11.14 11.95
CA VAL A 139 6.84 12.44 12.06
C VAL A 139 7.28 13.30 10.89
N ILE A 140 6.33 13.98 10.26
CA ILE A 140 6.60 14.99 9.23
C ILE A 140 6.28 16.35 9.84
N ARG A 141 7.26 17.24 9.89
CA ARG A 141 7.12 18.61 10.38
C ARG A 141 7.43 19.57 9.23
N GLY A 142 6.39 20.18 8.66
CA GLY A 142 6.53 20.93 7.41
C GLY A 142 7.00 20.00 6.28
N GLU A 143 8.21 20.24 5.77
CA GLU A 143 8.85 19.40 4.74
C GLU A 143 9.88 18.41 5.29
N GLU A 144 10.18 18.45 6.60
CA GLU A 144 11.17 17.58 7.22
C GLU A 144 10.56 16.25 7.68
N SER A 145 11.23 15.15 7.36
CA SER A 145 10.90 13.81 7.88
C SER A 145 11.82 13.47 9.06
N LEU A 146 11.21 13.14 10.20
CA LEU A 146 11.87 12.92 11.48
C LEU A 146 11.55 11.49 11.97
N ILE A 147 12.57 10.81 12.48
CA ILE A 147 12.40 9.53 13.18
C ILE A 147 12.32 9.81 14.68
N PRO A 148 11.14 9.73 15.31
CA PRO A 148 10.98 10.07 16.70
C PRO A 148 11.60 9.00 17.60
N THR A 149 12.40 9.44 18.56
CA THR A 149 12.89 8.61 19.66
C THR A 149 12.11 8.94 20.94
N GLY A 150 12.44 8.30 22.06
CA GLY A 150 11.73 8.51 23.32
C GLY A 150 11.71 9.98 23.79
N ASP A 151 12.72 10.77 23.44
CA ASP A 151 12.81 12.20 23.82
C ASP A 151 12.11 13.14 22.84
N PHE A 152 11.50 12.59 21.78
CA PHE A 152 10.82 13.41 20.78
C PHE A 152 9.63 14.14 21.39
N GLN A 153 9.60 15.46 21.21
CA GLN A 153 8.50 16.33 21.60
C GLN A 153 7.69 16.72 20.38
N PHE A 154 6.43 16.30 20.35
CA PHE A 154 5.49 16.67 19.31
C PHE A 154 5.13 18.15 19.36
N GLN A 155 4.84 18.71 18.20
CA GLN A 155 4.41 20.10 18.00
C GLN A 155 3.08 20.15 17.24
N VAL A 156 2.44 21.31 17.27
CA VAL A 156 1.28 21.58 16.43
C VAL A 156 1.71 21.49 14.96
N ASP A 157 0.81 20.99 14.12
CA ASP A 157 1.00 20.71 12.69
C ASP A 157 1.95 19.56 12.34
N ASP A 158 2.49 18.85 13.34
CA ASP A 158 3.16 17.57 13.09
C ASP A 158 2.17 16.56 12.50
N LYS A 159 2.57 15.94 11.38
CA LYS A 159 1.92 14.74 10.85
C LYS A 159 2.60 13.50 11.42
N VAL A 160 1.88 12.72 12.21
CA VAL A 160 2.41 11.57 12.92
C VAL A 160 1.95 10.29 12.21
N ILE A 161 2.91 9.48 11.76
CA ILE A 161 2.68 8.18 11.14
C ILE A 161 2.74 7.10 12.22
N ILE A 162 1.66 6.35 12.38
CA ILE A 162 1.51 5.33 13.44
C ILE A 162 1.17 3.99 12.82
N PHE A 163 1.93 2.96 13.19
CA PHE A 163 1.58 1.56 12.94
C PHE A 163 0.79 1.02 14.13
N ALA A 164 -0.40 0.47 13.90
CA ALA A 164 -1.26 0.02 14.99
C ALA A 164 -2.05 -1.25 14.61
N LEU A 165 -2.28 -2.12 15.60
CA LEU A 165 -3.30 -3.17 15.47
C LEU A 165 -4.71 -2.54 15.53
N PRO A 166 -5.74 -3.13 14.89
CA PRO A 166 -7.10 -2.58 14.85
C PRO A 166 -7.68 -2.21 16.22
N GLU A 167 -7.39 -2.99 17.25
CA GLU A 167 -7.82 -2.77 18.64
C GLU A 167 -7.21 -1.51 19.31
N ALA A 168 -6.08 -1.01 18.80
CA ALA A 168 -5.39 0.14 19.37
C ALA A 168 -5.92 1.47 18.82
N ILE A 169 -6.56 1.46 17.65
CA ILE A 169 -6.95 2.65 16.88
C ILE A 169 -7.84 3.58 17.71
N GLY A 170 -8.90 3.02 18.32
CA GLY A 170 -9.81 3.82 19.15
C GLY A 170 -9.14 4.45 20.37
N LYS A 171 -8.07 3.84 20.91
CA LYS A 171 -7.27 4.42 22.00
C LYS A 171 -6.36 5.53 21.49
N ILE A 172 -5.73 5.33 20.33
CA ILE A 172 -4.83 6.32 19.70
C ILE A 172 -5.61 7.60 19.36
N GLU A 173 -6.81 7.49 18.79
CA GLU A 173 -7.65 8.64 18.45
C GLU A 173 -7.91 9.57 19.65
N GLN A 174 -7.92 9.05 20.89
CA GLN A 174 -8.09 9.87 22.10
C GLN A 174 -6.88 10.75 22.43
N TYR A 175 -5.68 10.38 21.99
CA TYR A 175 -4.48 11.19 22.19
C TYR A 175 -4.48 12.45 21.31
N PHE A 176 -5.10 12.38 20.14
CA PHE A 176 -5.19 13.48 19.16
C PHE A 176 -6.42 14.40 19.35
N ARG A 177 -7.21 14.20 20.43
CA ARG A 177 -8.38 15.03 20.76
C ARG A 177 -8.04 16.39 21.38
#